data_AF-A0A2V7KPE1-F1
#
_entry.id   AF-A0A2V7KPE1-F1
#
_cell.length_a   1.000
_cell.length_b   1.000
_cell.length_c   1.000
_cell.angle_alpha   90.00
_cell.angle_beta   90.00
_cell.angle_gamma   90.00
#
_symmetry.space_group_name_H-M   'P 1'
#
loop_
_entity.id
_entity.type
_entity.pdbx_description
1 polymer ?
#
loop_
_entity_poly.entity_id
_entity_poly.type
_entity_poly.pdbx_seq_one_letter_code
_entity_poly.pdbx_strand_id
1 'polypeptide(L)'
;MIGSILVGIVFFFVVRLNGPALRDVPLAGYLTAGLGLANLAFAIAFFRPRIPQRRMDQGPDEYWMTNEARAAAIIVWAMVDAAGLIAWVGYFLTGRAVPAAVAALAVVTLITLRPSRLEGDGGA
;
A
#
# COMPACT_ATOMS: atom_id res chain seq x y z
N MET A 1 -6.20 -2.41 -2.02
CA MET A 1 -6.56 -3.33 -0.90
C MET A 1 -6.98 -4.72 -1.35
N ILE A 2 -8.19 -4.92 -1.90
CA ILE A 2 -8.68 -6.27 -2.28
C ILE A 2 -7.74 -6.90 -3.33
N GLY A 3 -7.30 -6.11 -4.32
CA GLY A 3 -6.32 -6.55 -5.31
C GLY A 3 -5.00 -7.04 -4.69
N SER A 4 -4.35 -6.19 -3.88
CA SER A 4 -3.08 -6.55 -3.22
C SER A 4 -3.20 -7.77 -2.28
N ILE A 5 -4.32 -7.91 -1.55
CA ILE A 5 -4.57 -9.07 -0.69
C ILE A 5 -4.73 -10.34 -1.54
N LEU A 6 -5.53 -10.27 -2.62
CA LEU A 6 -5.74 -11.41 -3.53
C LEU A 6 -4.42 -11.85 -4.16
N VAL A 7 -3.63 -10.90 -4.66
CA VAL A 7 -2.29 -11.18 -5.22
C VAL A 7 -1.39 -11.85 -4.18
N GLY A 8 -1.39 -11.35 -2.94
CA GLY A 8 -0.64 -11.96 -1.85
C GLY A 8 -1.02 -13.40 -1.56
N ILE A 9 -2.33 -13.70 -1.52
CA ILE A 9 -2.85 -15.05 -1.31
C ILE A 9 -2.40 -15.97 -2.46
N VAL A 10 -2.58 -15.53 -3.71
CA VAL A 10 -2.19 -16.32 -4.89
C VAL A 10 -0.69 -16.60 -4.86
N PHE A 11 0.15 -15.59 -4.64
CA PHE A 11 1.60 -15.76 -4.60
C PHE A 11 2.05 -16.65 -3.44
N PHE A 12 1.41 -16.56 -2.28
CA PHE A 12 1.64 -17.47 -1.16
C PHE A 12 1.42 -18.93 -1.55
N PHE A 13 0.27 -19.25 -2.15
CA PHE A 13 -0.01 -20.61 -2.58
C PHE A 13 0.94 -21.07 -3.69
N VAL A 14 1.24 -20.21 -4.68
CA VAL A 14 2.14 -20.58 -5.77
C VAL A 14 3.54 -20.89 -5.24
N VAL A 15 4.11 -20.04 -4.38
CA VAL A 15 5.42 -20.27 -3.76
C VAL A 15 5.39 -21.54 -2.90
N ARG A 16 4.31 -21.78 -2.17
CA ARG A 16 4.20 -22.96 -1.29
C ARG A 16 4.11 -24.28 -2.06
N LEU A 17 3.48 -24.27 -3.22
CA LEU A 17 3.24 -25.45 -4.06
C LEU A 17 4.36 -25.73 -5.06
N ASN A 18 4.94 -24.68 -5.67
CA ASN A 18 5.91 -24.79 -6.77
C ASN A 18 7.33 -24.42 -6.35
N GLY A 19 7.51 -23.74 -5.21
CA GLY A 19 8.77 -23.16 -4.80
C GLY A 19 9.07 -21.82 -5.50
N PRO A 20 9.98 -21.00 -4.93
CA PRO A 20 10.38 -19.73 -5.51
C PRO A 20 11.43 -19.89 -6.63
N ALA A 21 11.27 -19.14 -7.72
CA ALA A 21 12.15 -19.23 -8.89
C ALA A 21 13.59 -18.72 -8.65
N LEU A 22 13.76 -17.73 -7.77
CA LEU A 22 15.02 -17.06 -7.46
C LEU A 22 15.44 -17.27 -6.00
N ARG A 23 15.24 -18.49 -5.47
CA ARG A 23 15.57 -18.83 -4.08
C ARG A 23 17.00 -18.46 -3.68
N ASP A 24 17.94 -18.72 -4.58
CA ASP A 24 19.38 -18.58 -4.35
C ASP A 24 19.92 -17.18 -4.69
N VAL A 25 19.02 -16.24 -5.03
CA VAL A 25 19.38 -14.83 -5.30
C VAL A 25 18.81 -13.94 -4.18
N PRO A 26 19.43 -13.92 -2.98
CA PRO A 26 19.02 -13.10 -1.83
C PRO A 26 18.74 -11.64 -2.20
N LEU A 27 19.61 -11.11 -3.05
CA LEU A 27 19.68 -9.70 -3.40
C LEU A 27 18.38 -9.24 -4.06
N ALA A 28 17.74 -10.06 -4.90
CA ALA A 28 16.48 -9.71 -5.55
C ALA A 28 15.36 -9.46 -4.53
N GLY A 29 15.32 -10.24 -3.45
CA GLY A 29 14.34 -10.08 -2.38
C GLY A 29 14.56 -8.81 -1.55
N TYR A 30 15.82 -8.46 -1.29
CA TYR A 30 16.16 -7.22 -0.59
C TYR A 30 15.94 -5.97 -1.47
N LEU A 31 16.25 -6.04 -2.76
CA LEU A 31 16.02 -4.94 -3.69
C LEU A 31 14.54 -4.63 -3.84
N THR A 32 13.71 -5.66 -4.04
CA THR A 32 12.24 -5.50 -4.13
C THR A 32 11.63 -5.02 -2.82
N ALA A 33 12.08 -5.54 -1.68
CA ALA A 33 11.66 -5.04 -0.36
C ALA A 33 12.08 -3.58 -0.15
N GLY A 34 13.31 -3.23 -0.52
CA GLY A 34 13.84 -1.86 -0.41
C GLY A 34 13.10 -0.88 -1.32
N LEU A 35 12.82 -1.26 -2.57
CA LEU A 35 12.04 -0.46 -3.51
C LEU A 35 10.59 -0.30 -3.04
N GLY A 36 9.96 -1.38 -2.56
CA GLY A 36 8.62 -1.33 -1.99
C GLY A 36 8.56 -0.41 -0.77
N LEU A 37 9.52 -0.53 0.15
CA LEU A 37 9.59 0.30 1.35
C LEU A 37 9.88 1.77 1.01
N ALA A 38 10.79 2.03 0.08
CA ALA A 38 11.10 3.39 -0.39
C ALA A 38 9.87 4.04 -1.05
N ASN A 39 9.15 3.30 -1.89
CA ASN A 39 7.91 3.77 -2.50
C ASN A 39 6.82 4.02 -1.45
N LEU A 40 6.70 3.14 -0.45
CA LEU A 40 5.75 3.32 0.66
C LEU A 40 6.09 4.57 1.47
N ALA A 41 7.36 4.76 1.82
CA ALA A 41 7.83 5.94 2.53
C ALA A 41 7.59 7.22 1.71
N PHE A 42 7.84 7.18 0.40
CA PHE A 42 7.59 8.30 -0.50
C PHE A 42 6.08 8.61 -0.61
N ALA A 43 5.24 7.60 -0.73
CA ALA A 43 3.78 7.75 -0.75
C ALA A 43 3.28 8.48 0.51
N ILE A 44 3.75 8.05 1.68
CA ILE A 44 3.33 8.61 2.96
C ILE A 44 3.95 9.99 3.20
N ALA A 45 5.24 10.18 2.95
CA ALA A 45 5.93 11.42 3.28
C ALA A 45 5.61 12.55 2.29
N PHE A 46 5.42 12.23 1.01
CA PHE A 46 5.28 13.24 -0.04
C PHE A 46 3.81 13.47 -0.44
N PHE A 47 3.02 12.41 -0.61
CA PHE A 47 1.66 12.57 -1.12
C PHE A 47 0.61 12.70 -0.03
N ARG A 48 0.78 12.07 1.14
CA ARG A 48 -0.17 12.24 2.27
C ARG A 48 -0.37 13.71 2.69
N PRO A 49 0.68 14.55 2.83
CA PRO A 49 0.49 15.95 3.21
C PRO A 49 -0.19 16.80 2.13
N ARG A 50 -0.25 16.29 0.88
CA ARG A 50 -0.91 16.97 -0.25
C ARG A 50 -2.40 16.71 -0.33
N ILE A 51 -2.93 15.79 0.48
CA ILE A 51 -4.38 15.61 0.60
C ILE A 51 -4.93 16.87 1.29
N PRO A 52 -5.82 17.65 0.62
CA PRO A 52 -6.42 18.84 1.22
C PRO A 52 -7.09 18.47 2.55
N GLN A 53 -6.85 19.25 3.61
CA GLN A 53 -7.54 19.01 4.88
C GLN A 53 -8.99 19.48 4.78
N ARG A 54 -9.91 18.71 5.37
CA ARG A 54 -11.32 19.10 5.46
C ARG A 54 -11.44 20.39 6.27
N ARG A 55 -12.16 21.39 5.75
CA ARG A 55 -12.46 22.60 6.54
C ARG A 55 -13.49 22.27 7.63
N MET A 56 -13.44 22.99 8.75
CA MET A 56 -14.32 22.74 9.92
C MET A 56 -15.82 22.96 9.62
N ASP A 57 -16.11 23.83 8.65
CA ASP A 57 -17.45 24.19 8.18
C ASP A 57 -17.97 23.28 7.04
N GLN A 58 -17.13 22.42 6.49
CA GLN A 58 -17.46 21.57 5.34
C GLN A 58 -17.98 20.21 5.80
N GLY A 59 -19.15 19.81 5.30
CA GLY A 59 -19.70 18.48 5.52
C GLY A 59 -18.81 17.37 4.90
N PRO A 60 -18.82 16.14 5.44
CA PRO A 60 -18.03 15.02 4.88
C PRO A 60 -18.31 14.77 3.39
N ASP A 61 -19.58 14.80 2.99
CA ASP A 61 -19.98 14.57 1.60
C ASP A 61 -19.48 15.69 0.67
N GLU A 62 -19.54 16.92 1.15
CA GLU A 62 -19.11 18.11 0.40
C GLU A 62 -17.60 18.11 0.18
N TYR A 63 -16.83 17.63 1.15
CA TYR A 63 -15.38 17.43 1.00
C TYR A 63 -15.04 16.39 -0.07
N TRP A 64 -15.70 15.24 -0.05
CA TRP A 64 -15.45 14.16 -1.01
C TRP A 64 -16.01 14.42 -2.41
N MET A 65 -16.93 15.37 -2.56
CA MET A 65 -17.36 15.86 -3.87
C MET A 65 -16.31 16.73 -4.57
N THR A 66 -15.29 17.23 -3.86
CA THR A 66 -14.21 17.97 -4.50
C THR A 66 -13.31 17.03 -5.31
N ASN A 67 -13.13 17.33 -6.59
CA ASN A 67 -12.25 16.54 -7.47
C ASN A 67 -10.81 16.50 -6.95
N GLU A 68 -10.36 17.56 -6.28
CA GLU A 68 -9.00 17.67 -5.74
C GLU A 68 -8.75 16.69 -4.58
N ALA A 69 -9.63 16.64 -3.58
CA ALA A 69 -9.48 15.72 -2.46
C ALA A 69 -9.57 14.26 -2.92
N ARG A 70 -10.52 13.96 -3.82
CA ARG A 70 -10.71 12.62 -4.36
C ARG A 70 -9.51 12.17 -5.21
N ALA A 71 -8.99 13.03 -6.08
CA ALA A 71 -7.83 12.72 -6.91
C ALA A 71 -6.57 12.51 -6.05
N ALA A 72 -6.30 13.38 -5.09
CA ALA A 72 -5.15 13.25 -4.19
C ALA A 72 -5.22 11.95 -3.36
N ALA A 73 -6.39 11.62 -2.83
CA ALA A 73 -6.61 10.37 -2.10
C ALA A 73 -6.38 9.12 -2.97
N ILE A 74 -6.89 9.11 -4.21
CA ILE A 74 -6.69 8.00 -5.16
C ILE A 74 -5.19 7.82 -5.47
N ILE A 75 -4.46 8.91 -5.69
CA ILE A 75 -3.01 8.86 -5.98
C ILE A 75 -2.24 8.26 -4.81
N VAL A 76 -2.47 8.74 -3.59
CA VAL A 76 -1.82 8.18 -2.39
C VAL A 76 -2.11 6.69 -2.27
N TRP A 77 -3.36 6.30 -2.45
CA TRP A 77 -3.78 4.91 -2.31
C TRP A 77 -3.16 4.02 -3.38
N ALA A 78 -3.11 4.48 -4.63
CA ALA A 78 -2.46 3.77 -5.73
C ALA A 78 -0.95 3.59 -5.49
N MET A 79 -0.28 4.62 -4.95
CA MET A 79 1.15 4.54 -4.63
C MET A 79 1.42 3.52 -3.51
N VAL A 80 0.58 3.49 -2.47
CA VAL A 80 0.70 2.49 -1.39
C VAL A 80 0.40 1.07 -1.91
N ASP A 81 -0.61 0.90 -2.77
CA ASP A 81 -0.93 -0.42 -3.38
C ASP A 81 0.22 -0.89 -4.28
N ALA A 82 0.83 0.01 -5.06
CA ALA A 82 2.03 -0.28 -5.86
C ALA A 82 3.23 -0.73 -5.01
N ALA A 83 3.46 -0.09 -3.85
CA ALA A 83 4.49 -0.52 -2.91
C ALA A 83 4.27 -1.97 -2.44
N GLY A 84 3.01 -2.32 -2.12
CA GLY A 84 2.64 -3.67 -1.74
C GLY A 84 2.84 -4.69 -2.86
N LEU A 85 2.51 -4.34 -4.10
CA LEU A 85 2.69 -5.21 -5.26
C LEU A 85 4.17 -5.48 -5.57
N ILE A 86 5.03 -4.46 -5.52
CA ILE A 86 6.49 -4.63 -5.69
C ILE A 86 7.03 -5.62 -4.65
N ALA A 87 6.60 -5.46 -3.41
CA ALA A 87 7.00 -6.33 -2.30
C ALA A 87 6.44 -7.76 -2.47
N TRP A 88 5.19 -7.93 -2.90
CA TRP A 88 4.63 -9.24 -3.22
C TRP A 88 5.37 -9.97 -4.34
N VAL A 89 5.78 -9.26 -5.40
CA VAL A 89 6.62 -9.83 -6.45
C VAL A 89 7.96 -10.29 -5.90
N GLY A 90 8.57 -9.52 -4.99
CA GLY A 90 9.78 -9.93 -4.28
C GLY A 90 9.61 -11.24 -3.51
N TYR A 91 8.50 -11.38 -2.80
CA TYR A 91 8.16 -12.61 -2.09
C TYR A 91 7.90 -13.77 -3.05
N PHE A 92 7.15 -13.55 -4.13
CA PHE A 92 6.87 -14.56 -5.15
C PHE A 92 8.16 -15.12 -5.77
N LEU A 93 9.08 -14.24 -6.13
CA LEU A 93 10.32 -14.63 -6.78
C LEU A 93 11.28 -15.35 -5.82
N THR A 94 11.36 -14.93 -4.56
CA THR A 94 12.43 -15.38 -3.64
C THR A 94 11.96 -16.26 -2.49
N GLY A 95 10.65 -16.27 -2.21
CA GLY A 95 10.04 -16.96 -1.07
C GLY A 95 10.39 -16.36 0.30
N ARG A 96 11.03 -15.18 0.35
CA ARG A 96 11.57 -14.63 1.60
C ARG A 96 10.58 -13.81 2.40
N ALA A 97 10.66 -13.92 3.72
CA ALA A 97 9.79 -13.20 4.64
C ALA A 97 9.94 -11.66 4.57
N VAL A 98 11.12 -11.14 4.24
CA VAL A 98 11.40 -9.69 4.21
C VAL A 98 10.49 -8.93 3.24
N PRO A 99 10.43 -9.27 1.93
CA PRO A 99 9.47 -8.63 1.02
C PRO A 99 8.01 -8.89 1.43
N ALA A 100 7.67 -10.05 1.99
CA ALA A 100 6.31 -10.29 2.51
C ALA A 100 5.93 -9.34 3.67
N ALA A 101 6.87 -9.04 4.56
CA ALA A 101 6.66 -8.10 5.66
C ALA A 101 6.40 -6.68 5.14
N VAL A 102 7.15 -6.23 4.11
CA VAL A 102 6.90 -4.93 3.46
C VAL A 102 5.54 -4.90 2.77
N ALA A 103 5.13 -5.98 2.12
CA ALA A 103 3.80 -6.09 1.53
C ALA A 103 2.69 -5.99 2.59
N ALA A 104 2.88 -6.67 3.73
CA ALA A 104 1.96 -6.58 4.87
C ALA A 104 1.88 -5.15 5.43
N LEU A 105 3.00 -4.44 5.54
CA LEU A 105 3.02 -3.03 5.95
C LEU A 105 2.24 -2.14 4.98
N ALA A 106 2.36 -2.36 3.67
CA ALA A 106 1.57 -1.62 2.68
C ALA A 106 0.06 -1.90 2.85
N VAL A 107 -0.33 -3.16 3.08
CA VAL A 107 -1.73 -3.52 3.36
C VAL A 107 -2.24 -2.83 4.63
N VAL A 108 -1.48 -2.87 5.72
CA VAL A 108 -1.81 -2.17 6.97
C VAL A 108 -1.95 -0.66 6.73
N THR A 109 -1.05 -0.08 5.95
CA THR A 109 -1.10 1.35 5.59
C THR A 109 -2.40 1.68 4.85
N LEU A 110 -2.82 0.84 3.89
CA LEU A 110 -4.10 1.01 3.20
C LEU A 110 -5.30 0.89 4.15
N ILE A 111 -5.22 0.02 5.18
CA ILE A 111 -6.26 -0.11 6.21
C ILE A 111 -6.33 1.18 7.02
N THR A 112 -5.18 1.76 7.38
CA THR A 112 -5.14 3.00 8.15
C THR A 112 -5.57 4.23 7.34
N LEU A 113 -5.29 4.26 6.04
CA LEU A 113 -5.67 5.35 5.13
C LEU A 113 -7.10 5.22 4.60
N ARG A 114 -7.89 4.28 5.12
CA ARG A 114 -9.26 4.04 4.65
C ARG A 114 -10.11 5.30 4.88
N PRO A 115 -10.85 5.81 3.87
CA PRO A 115 -11.63 7.05 3.95
C PRO A 115 -12.56 7.12 5.17
N SER A 116 -13.12 5.98 5.57
CA SER A 116 -14.01 5.81 6.73
C SER A 116 -13.38 6.23 8.07
N ARG A 117 -12.04 6.24 8.17
CA ARG A 117 -11.32 6.71 9.37
C ARG A 117 -11.04 8.21 9.34
N LEU A 118 -10.98 8.83 8.15
CA LEU A 118 -10.84 10.28 8.00
C LEU A 118 -12.17 11.02 8.21
N GLU A 119 -13.30 10.31 8.11
CA GLU A 119 -14.64 10.81 8.42
C GLU A 119 -14.89 10.93 9.95
N GLY A 120 -14.20 10.13 10.77
CA GLY A 120 -14.44 10.01 12.22
C GLY A 120 -13.69 11.01 13.12
N ASP A 121 -12.60 11.62 12.64
CA ASP A 121 -11.80 12.57 13.44
C ASP A 121 -12.34 14.00 13.43
N GLY A 122 -13.54 14.21 12.86
CA GLY A 122 -14.22 15.51 12.81
C GLY A 122 -15.38 15.66 13.81
N GLY A 123 -15.43 14.82 14.84
CA GLY A 123 -16.54 14.71 15.79
C GLY A 123 -16.13 14.71 17.26
N ALA A 124 -15.15 15.53 17.64
CA ALA A 124 -14.85 15.85 19.04
C ALA A 124 -14.77 17.36 19.22
#